data_AF-A0A436ZQK3-F1
#
_entry.id   AF-A0A436ZQK3-F1
#
_cell.length_a   1.000
_cell.length_b   1.000
_cell.length_c   1.000
_cell.angle_alpha   90.00
_cell.angle_beta   90.00
_cell.angle_gamma   90.00
#
_symmetry.space_group_name_H-M   'P 1'
#
loop_
_entity.id
_entity.type
_entity.pdbx_description
1 polymer ?
#
loop_
_entity_poly.entity_id
_entity_poly.type
_entity_poly.pdbx_seq_one_letter_code
_entity_poly.pdbx_strand_id
1 'polypeptide(L)'
;MDRPQPGITPVAPVQFKRIGNGATVFADFGADAYGNLQINIPLPVTATNFTIRLGEKLDATGAIDRRPYGSVNYQELSLVTQSNQTVYQLQIPPKPQHSNPQAVHMPPEIGEVTVFRYAEIDNAPTSLNAEALHQQWVHTAFDDNSSFFRSSNDTLNAVWDLCKHTIKATTAFGVYIDGERERIPYEADSYINQLSHLAVDANPEVSQYTFEHLLKHPTWPTEWGLHMPMIAAFDYMFTGDIALANNNYDALRKKLLMEKARGDGLIRALGIVDWPAGERDGFNDGDQQNLAGPDINTVVNAFYYHALLEMAVIAQATGQTQDVHLFKSRARAVYNAFNAVFFDRKRGIYIDGEGSTHASLHANMFSLAFDLVPRGYQNQVADFIQSRGMACGVYGAQYLLEALYKAGRDEYALQLMISRSDRSWWHMIQIGSTMTLEAWDVKYKPNLTWNHAWGAAPANIISRYMLGVRPLKPGFEKILIAPQPGSLEEIYGRVPTMKGPVVVNYQLGVLEVEIPEGTTARVLIPYKLAKPQQFPPHLFINGRKETAKAESGCIVVDEVGPGKSVFDFRPGQKKSTR
;
A
#
# COMPACT_ATOMS: atom_id res chain seq x y z
N MET A 1 23.79 2.88 -2.45
CA MET A 1 23.47 1.44 -2.48
C MET A 1 23.43 0.95 -3.92
N ASP A 2 23.78 -0.30 -4.18
CA ASP A 2 23.55 -0.92 -5.50
C ASP A 2 22.07 -1.26 -5.68
N ARG A 3 21.58 -1.25 -6.93
CA ARG A 3 20.19 -1.61 -7.23
C ARG A 3 19.98 -3.09 -6.89
N PRO A 4 18.97 -3.45 -6.06
CA PRO A 4 18.58 -4.84 -5.85
C PRO A 4 18.35 -5.55 -7.17
N GLN A 5 19.01 -6.68 -7.36
CA GLN A 5 18.94 -7.41 -8.62
C GLN A 5 17.69 -8.29 -8.64
N PRO A 6 16.78 -8.12 -9.61
CA PRO A 6 15.63 -8.98 -9.75
C PRO A 6 16.05 -10.37 -10.25
N GLY A 7 15.31 -11.39 -9.80
CA GLY A 7 15.42 -12.77 -10.28
C GLY A 7 14.22 -13.14 -11.16
N ILE A 8 14.25 -14.37 -11.67
CA ILE A 8 13.17 -14.95 -12.48
C ILE A 8 12.64 -16.20 -11.79
N THR A 9 11.32 -16.26 -11.59
CA THR A 9 10.60 -17.44 -11.13
C THR A 9 9.73 -17.96 -12.28
N PRO A 10 10.00 -19.16 -12.83
CA PRO A 10 9.13 -19.76 -13.84
C PRO A 10 7.76 -20.15 -13.26
N VAL A 11 6.68 -19.69 -13.87
CA VAL A 11 5.29 -20.01 -13.48
C VAL A 11 4.63 -20.81 -14.60
N ALA A 12 4.19 -22.02 -14.28
CA ALA A 12 3.41 -22.86 -15.19
C ALA A 12 1.95 -22.40 -15.26
N PRO A 13 1.23 -22.63 -16.38
CA PRO A 13 -0.16 -22.23 -16.48
C PRO A 13 -1.06 -23.05 -15.54
N VAL A 14 -1.97 -22.36 -14.84
CA VAL A 14 -3.03 -22.98 -14.03
C VAL A 14 -4.18 -23.50 -14.89
N GLN A 15 -4.31 -22.98 -16.12
CA GLN A 15 -5.23 -23.50 -17.12
C GLN A 15 -4.57 -23.51 -18.50
N PHE A 16 -4.74 -24.63 -19.21
CA PHE A 16 -4.27 -24.83 -20.57
C PHE A 16 -5.39 -25.39 -21.42
N LYS A 17 -5.66 -24.78 -22.57
CA LYS A 17 -6.72 -25.19 -23.50
C LYS A 17 -6.21 -25.16 -24.94
N ARG A 18 -6.71 -26.08 -25.75
CA ARG A 18 -6.60 -26.03 -27.21
C ARG A 18 -7.93 -25.58 -27.80
N ILE A 19 -7.91 -24.54 -28.60
CA ILE A 19 -9.09 -23.92 -29.22
C ILE A 19 -9.01 -24.01 -30.76
N GLY A 20 -10.16 -23.87 -31.44
CA GLY A 20 -10.21 -23.86 -32.91
C GLY A 20 -9.66 -25.14 -33.56
N ASN A 21 -10.17 -26.31 -33.17
CA ASN A 21 -9.70 -27.64 -33.62
C ASN A 21 -8.23 -27.95 -33.27
N GLY A 22 -7.65 -27.26 -32.28
CA GLY A 22 -6.30 -27.52 -31.81
C GLY A 22 -5.21 -26.63 -32.39
N ALA A 23 -5.58 -25.70 -33.27
CA ALA A 23 -4.66 -24.78 -33.95
C ALA A 23 -4.11 -23.68 -33.03
N THR A 24 -4.86 -23.29 -32.00
CA THR A 24 -4.43 -22.27 -31.03
C THR A 24 -4.38 -22.88 -29.64
N VAL A 25 -3.32 -22.57 -28.90
CA VAL A 25 -3.20 -22.86 -27.46
C VAL A 25 -3.54 -21.60 -26.68
N PHE A 26 -4.35 -21.73 -25.63
CA PHE A 26 -4.62 -20.70 -24.64
C PHE A 26 -4.07 -21.15 -23.28
N ALA A 27 -3.31 -20.27 -22.62
CA ALA A 27 -2.73 -20.48 -21.31
C ALA A 27 -3.11 -19.32 -20.37
N ASP A 28 -3.59 -19.66 -19.18
CA ASP A 28 -3.78 -18.74 -18.05
C ASP A 28 -2.75 -19.08 -16.98
N PHE A 29 -1.88 -18.14 -16.63
CA PHE A 29 -0.85 -18.28 -15.60
C PHE A 29 -1.38 -18.01 -14.18
N GLY A 30 -2.67 -17.69 -14.05
CA GLY A 30 -3.37 -17.47 -12.78
C GLY A 30 -3.31 -16.02 -12.32
N ALA A 31 -2.19 -15.33 -12.57
CA ALA A 31 -2.03 -13.92 -12.24
C ALA A 31 -1.12 -13.18 -13.23
N ASP A 32 -1.28 -11.86 -13.23
CA ASP A 32 -0.47 -10.89 -13.96
C ASP A 32 0.92 -10.83 -13.33
N ALA A 33 1.94 -10.82 -14.16
CA ALA A 33 3.32 -10.68 -13.75
C ALA A 33 4.11 -9.86 -14.75
N TYR A 34 5.04 -9.04 -14.27
CA TYR A 34 6.11 -8.52 -15.11
C TYR A 34 7.00 -9.68 -15.53
N GLY A 35 7.12 -9.93 -16.83
CA GLY A 35 7.92 -11.05 -17.30
C GLY A 35 7.96 -11.23 -18.80
N ASN A 36 8.46 -12.39 -19.20
CA ASN A 36 8.51 -12.86 -20.57
C ASN A 36 7.87 -14.25 -20.66
N LEU A 37 7.46 -14.70 -21.84
CA LEU A 37 7.00 -16.06 -22.06
C LEU A 37 8.16 -16.93 -22.54
N GLN A 38 8.47 -17.98 -21.78
CA GLN A 38 9.36 -19.05 -22.21
C GLN A 38 8.53 -20.21 -22.78
N ILE A 39 8.96 -20.71 -23.94
CA ILE A 39 8.36 -21.85 -24.64
C ILE A 39 9.43 -22.93 -24.83
N ASN A 40 9.18 -24.11 -24.27
CA ASN A 40 10.03 -25.29 -24.38
C ASN A 40 9.41 -26.28 -25.37
N ILE A 41 9.93 -26.36 -26.60
CA ILE A 41 9.39 -27.24 -27.65
C ILE A 41 10.21 -28.53 -27.69
N PRO A 42 9.59 -29.71 -27.46
CA PRO A 42 10.29 -30.98 -27.53
C PRO A 42 10.74 -31.30 -28.97
N LEU A 43 11.88 -31.99 -29.11
CA LEU A 43 12.38 -32.45 -30.40
C LEU A 43 11.45 -33.52 -31.02
N PRO A 44 11.32 -33.58 -32.35
CA PRO A 44 11.95 -32.70 -33.33
C PRO A 44 11.21 -31.35 -33.46
N VAL A 45 11.97 -30.24 -33.50
CA VAL A 45 11.42 -28.91 -33.75
C VAL A 45 11.48 -28.61 -35.25
N THR A 46 10.33 -28.34 -35.88
CA THR A 46 10.26 -27.86 -37.26
C THR A 46 10.21 -26.34 -37.27
N ALA A 47 10.93 -25.71 -38.21
CA ALA A 47 10.88 -24.28 -38.41
C ALA A 47 9.44 -23.85 -38.76
N THR A 48 8.80 -23.15 -37.84
CA THR A 48 7.40 -22.76 -37.88
C THR A 48 7.29 -21.36 -37.31
N ASN A 49 6.42 -20.53 -37.89
CA ASN A 49 6.14 -19.21 -37.36
C ASN A 49 4.91 -19.28 -36.44
N PHE A 50 5.08 -18.93 -35.18
CA PHE A 50 3.99 -18.77 -34.22
C PHE A 50 3.59 -17.31 -34.11
N THR A 51 2.29 -17.06 -34.11
CA THR A 51 1.75 -15.79 -33.62
C THR A 51 1.42 -15.97 -32.16
N ILE A 52 2.04 -15.16 -31.31
CA ILE A 52 1.92 -15.23 -29.85
C ILE A 52 1.26 -13.95 -29.38
N ARG A 53 0.20 -14.08 -28.60
CA ARG A 53 -0.49 -12.95 -27.97
C ARG A 53 -0.31 -13.05 -26.47
N LEU A 54 0.12 -11.96 -25.85
CA LEU A 54 0.19 -11.81 -24.40
C LEU A 54 -0.83 -10.74 -23.98
N GLY A 55 -1.49 -10.92 -22.84
CA GLY A 55 -2.39 -9.90 -22.32
C GLY A 55 -2.76 -10.06 -20.84
N GLU A 56 -3.22 -8.95 -20.24
CA GLU A 56 -3.73 -8.90 -18.86
C GLU A 56 -5.25 -9.19 -18.77
N LYS A 57 -5.99 -8.92 -19.84
CA LYS A 57 -7.46 -8.90 -19.83
C LYS A 57 -8.06 -9.84 -20.87
N LEU A 58 -9.15 -10.51 -20.48
CA LEU A 58 -10.02 -11.24 -21.41
C LEU A 58 -11.20 -10.39 -21.90
N ASP A 59 -11.70 -10.68 -23.09
CA ASP A 59 -12.95 -10.11 -23.62
C ASP A 59 -14.18 -10.93 -23.18
N ALA A 60 -15.38 -10.52 -23.61
CA ALA A 60 -16.62 -11.19 -23.25
C ALA A 60 -16.75 -12.62 -23.80
N THR A 61 -15.91 -13.02 -24.76
CA THR A 61 -15.86 -14.38 -25.32
C THR A 61 -14.90 -15.29 -24.55
N GLY A 62 -14.09 -14.72 -23.65
CA GLY A 62 -13.04 -15.42 -22.91
C GLY A 62 -11.73 -15.56 -23.68
N ALA A 63 -11.57 -14.89 -24.83
CA ALA A 63 -10.30 -14.74 -25.54
C ALA A 63 -9.51 -13.55 -24.96
N ILE A 64 -8.20 -13.46 -25.25
CA ILE A 64 -7.41 -12.27 -24.89
C ILE A 64 -8.01 -11.04 -25.57
N ASP A 65 -8.30 -10.00 -24.79
CA ASP A 65 -8.77 -8.72 -25.30
C ASP A 65 -7.66 -8.07 -26.13
N ARG A 66 -7.87 -8.01 -27.44
CA ARG A 66 -6.87 -7.47 -28.40
C ARG A 66 -6.92 -5.95 -28.52
N ARG A 67 -7.93 -5.31 -27.93
CA ARG A 67 -8.09 -3.86 -27.90
C ARG A 67 -8.54 -3.45 -26.50
N PRO A 68 -7.75 -3.81 -25.47
CA PRO A 68 -8.13 -3.46 -24.12
C PRO A 68 -8.11 -1.94 -23.99
N TYR A 69 -8.91 -1.43 -23.06
CA TYR A 69 -8.98 0.01 -22.84
C TYR A 69 -7.67 0.54 -22.23
N GLY A 70 -7.42 1.82 -22.44
CA GLY A 70 -6.39 2.56 -21.74
C GLY A 70 -4.98 2.00 -21.92
N SER A 71 -4.33 1.68 -20.80
CA SER A 71 -2.94 1.21 -20.76
C SER A 71 -2.82 -0.24 -20.30
N VAL A 72 -3.94 -0.98 -20.32
CA VAL A 72 -3.95 -2.43 -20.08
C VAL A 72 -3.17 -3.11 -21.20
N ASN A 73 -2.28 -4.01 -20.83
CA ASN A 73 -1.30 -4.60 -21.71
C ASN A 73 -1.93 -5.65 -22.63
N TYR A 74 -1.62 -5.50 -23.92
CA TYR A 74 -1.79 -6.50 -24.96
C TYR A 74 -0.61 -6.39 -25.92
N GLN A 75 -0.04 -7.52 -26.29
CA GLN A 75 1.00 -7.59 -27.32
C GLN A 75 0.76 -8.78 -28.24
N GLU A 76 1.01 -8.58 -29.53
CA GLU A 76 1.08 -9.66 -30.53
C GLU A 76 2.50 -9.69 -31.10
N LEU A 77 3.14 -10.85 -31.03
CA LEU A 77 4.54 -11.08 -31.36
C LEU A 77 4.65 -12.29 -32.28
N SER A 78 5.69 -12.31 -33.11
CA SER A 78 6.04 -13.48 -33.93
C SER A 78 7.25 -14.19 -33.36
N LEU A 79 7.22 -15.52 -33.33
CA LEU A 79 8.34 -16.37 -32.95
C LEU A 79 8.60 -17.40 -34.05
N VAL A 80 9.80 -17.38 -34.61
CA VAL A 80 10.24 -18.37 -35.60
C VAL A 80 11.10 -19.41 -34.91
N THR A 81 10.65 -20.66 -34.91
CA THR A 81 11.42 -21.78 -34.36
C THR A 81 12.57 -22.18 -35.29
N GLN A 82 13.65 -22.69 -34.70
CA GLN A 82 14.82 -23.21 -35.41
C GLN A 82 14.99 -24.69 -35.10
N SER A 83 15.46 -25.47 -36.08
CA SER A 83 15.52 -26.93 -35.98
C SER A 83 16.49 -27.47 -34.91
N ASN A 84 17.40 -26.62 -34.41
CA ASN A 84 18.41 -26.96 -33.39
C ASN A 84 18.20 -26.23 -32.04
N GLN A 85 17.03 -25.60 -31.84
CA GLN A 85 16.71 -24.87 -30.61
C GLN A 85 15.40 -25.41 -30.00
N THR A 86 15.41 -25.66 -28.69
CA THR A 86 14.25 -26.20 -27.95
C THR A 86 13.66 -25.22 -26.94
N VAL A 87 14.42 -24.19 -26.53
CA VAL A 87 13.98 -23.18 -25.56
C VAL A 87 13.93 -21.83 -26.25
N TYR A 88 12.79 -21.15 -26.16
CA TYR A 88 12.55 -19.87 -26.79
C TYR A 88 12.05 -18.86 -25.75
N GLN A 89 12.54 -17.63 -25.86
CA GLN A 89 12.02 -16.46 -25.14
C GLN A 89 11.64 -15.40 -26.18
N LEU A 90 10.63 -14.59 -25.87
CA LEU A 90 10.14 -13.59 -26.82
C LEU A 90 11.05 -12.37 -26.85
N GLN A 91 11.21 -11.79 -28.05
CA GLN A 91 11.83 -10.49 -28.22
C GLN A 91 10.75 -9.41 -28.03
N ILE A 92 10.56 -8.97 -26.79
CA ILE A 92 9.56 -7.96 -26.43
C ILE A 92 10.12 -6.57 -26.80
N PRO A 93 9.43 -5.76 -27.62
CA PRO A 93 9.84 -4.39 -27.87
C PRO A 93 9.49 -3.49 -26.68
N PRO A 94 10.35 -2.52 -26.30
CA PRO A 94 10.01 -1.54 -25.28
C PRO A 94 8.87 -0.64 -25.77
N LYS A 95 8.06 -0.13 -24.84
CA LYS A 95 7.00 0.82 -25.18
C LYS A 95 7.60 2.20 -25.48
N PRO A 96 6.97 3.02 -26.35
CA PRO A 96 7.44 4.38 -26.61
C PRO A 96 7.63 5.24 -25.34
N GLN A 97 6.76 5.06 -24.34
CA GLN A 97 6.82 5.77 -23.05
C GLN A 97 8.13 5.49 -22.28
N HIS A 98 8.72 4.31 -22.46
CA HIS A 98 9.97 3.92 -21.80
C HIS A 98 11.19 4.65 -22.37
N SER A 99 11.03 5.48 -23.41
CA SER A 99 12.07 6.41 -23.87
C SER A 99 12.21 7.66 -22.99
N ASN A 100 11.29 7.87 -22.04
CA ASN A 100 11.41 8.95 -21.06
C ASN A 100 12.70 8.75 -20.23
N PRO A 101 13.58 9.77 -20.10
CA PRO A 101 14.81 9.66 -19.30
C PRO A 101 14.61 9.29 -17.82
N GLN A 102 13.41 9.48 -17.28
CA GLN A 102 13.07 9.08 -15.90
C GLN A 102 12.56 7.63 -15.80
N ALA A 103 12.21 7.01 -16.93
CA ALA A 103 11.74 5.63 -16.93
C ALA A 103 12.88 4.69 -16.54
N VAL A 104 12.57 3.74 -15.66
CA VAL A 104 13.51 2.72 -15.23
C VAL A 104 13.52 1.59 -16.24
N HIS A 105 14.70 1.31 -16.78
CA HIS A 105 14.92 0.15 -17.65
C HIS A 105 15.16 -1.13 -16.84
N MET A 106 14.76 -2.25 -17.43
CA MET A 106 15.12 -3.58 -16.94
C MET A 106 16.63 -3.80 -16.99
N PRO A 107 17.22 -4.54 -16.03
CA PRO A 107 18.59 -5.01 -16.15
C PRO A 107 18.80 -5.76 -17.48
N PRO A 108 19.87 -5.47 -18.25
CA PRO A 108 20.10 -6.07 -19.56
C PRO A 108 20.10 -7.61 -19.57
N GLU A 109 20.52 -8.23 -18.47
CA GLU A 109 20.56 -9.68 -18.27
C GLU A 109 19.18 -10.34 -18.16
N ILE A 110 18.14 -9.60 -17.78
CA ILE A 110 16.75 -10.08 -17.77
C ILE A 110 16.10 -9.89 -19.14
N GLY A 111 16.49 -8.81 -19.84
CA GLY A 111 15.84 -8.39 -21.07
C GLY A 111 14.53 -7.65 -20.83
N GLU A 112 13.91 -7.21 -21.92
CA GLU A 112 12.65 -6.48 -21.88
C GLU A 112 11.49 -7.39 -21.44
N VAL A 113 10.56 -6.81 -20.69
CA VAL A 113 9.40 -7.51 -20.11
C VAL A 113 8.11 -6.80 -20.48
N THR A 114 6.99 -7.52 -20.35
CA THR A 114 5.64 -6.94 -20.34
C THR A 114 4.89 -7.50 -19.14
N VAL A 115 3.79 -6.85 -18.76
CA VAL A 115 2.83 -7.46 -17.82
C VAL A 115 1.83 -8.28 -18.60
N PHE A 116 1.62 -9.54 -18.20
CA PHE A 116 0.59 -10.40 -18.76
C PHE A 116 0.20 -11.48 -17.76
N ARG A 117 -1.03 -11.99 -17.90
CA ARG A 117 -1.54 -13.20 -17.25
C ARG A 117 -1.85 -14.31 -18.25
N TYR A 118 -2.21 -13.93 -19.46
CA TYR A 118 -2.70 -14.84 -20.49
C TYR A 118 -1.74 -14.91 -21.67
N ALA A 119 -1.64 -16.09 -22.29
CA ALA A 119 -0.98 -16.28 -23.56
C ALA A 119 -1.86 -17.06 -24.54
N GLU A 120 -1.94 -16.61 -25.80
CA GLU A 120 -2.46 -17.38 -26.93
C GLU A 120 -1.33 -17.65 -27.92
N ILE A 121 -1.24 -18.88 -28.43
CA ILE A 121 -0.22 -19.30 -29.41
C ILE A 121 -0.93 -19.96 -30.59
N ASP A 122 -0.95 -19.27 -31.74
CA ASP A 122 -1.48 -19.81 -32.99
C ASP A 122 -0.45 -20.69 -33.70
N ASN A 123 -0.94 -21.67 -34.45
CA ASN A 123 -0.15 -22.70 -35.15
C ASN A 123 0.72 -23.55 -34.20
N ALA A 124 0.29 -23.69 -32.95
CA ALA A 124 1.03 -24.44 -31.93
C ALA A 124 1.09 -25.94 -32.29
N PRO A 125 2.28 -26.57 -32.31
CA PRO A 125 2.42 -27.99 -32.63
C PRO A 125 1.63 -28.83 -31.61
N THR A 126 1.11 -29.98 -32.03
CA THR A 126 0.32 -30.88 -31.17
C THR A 126 1.10 -31.37 -29.94
N SER A 127 2.43 -31.38 -30.01
CA SER A 127 3.34 -31.71 -28.91
C SER A 127 3.45 -30.64 -27.83
N LEU A 128 3.02 -29.39 -28.09
CA LEU A 128 3.04 -28.33 -27.09
C LEU A 128 2.00 -28.60 -26.00
N ASN A 129 2.43 -28.66 -24.75
CA ASN A 129 1.58 -28.91 -23.60
C ASN A 129 1.77 -27.82 -22.52
N ALA A 130 1.08 -27.94 -21.39
CA ALA A 130 1.16 -26.98 -20.30
C ALA A 130 2.59 -26.85 -19.72
N GLU A 131 3.29 -27.96 -19.56
CA GLU A 131 4.67 -28.01 -19.01
C GLU A 131 5.70 -27.34 -19.93
N ALA A 132 5.36 -27.13 -21.19
CA ALA A 132 6.20 -26.42 -22.14
C ALA A 132 6.15 -24.90 -21.97
N LEU A 133 5.15 -24.36 -21.27
CA LEU A 133 4.90 -22.92 -21.18
C LEU A 133 5.21 -22.40 -19.79
N HIS A 134 6.01 -21.34 -19.72
CA HIS A 134 6.32 -20.69 -18.46
C HIS A 134 6.29 -19.17 -18.60
N GLN A 135 5.48 -18.50 -17.78
CA GLN A 135 5.62 -17.08 -17.52
C GLN A 135 6.87 -16.92 -16.65
N GLN A 136 7.90 -16.27 -17.20
CA GLN A 136 9.15 -15.96 -16.51
C GLN A 136 8.90 -14.74 -15.63
N TRP A 137 8.32 -14.94 -14.44
CA TRP A 137 7.96 -13.85 -13.54
C TRP A 137 9.20 -13.22 -12.92
N VAL A 138 9.40 -11.94 -13.21
CA VAL A 138 10.48 -11.12 -12.68
C VAL A 138 10.05 -10.43 -11.39
N HIS A 139 10.82 -10.61 -10.33
CA HIS A 139 10.66 -9.92 -9.05
C HIS A 139 11.99 -9.94 -8.28
N THR A 140 12.19 -9.01 -7.33
CA THR A 140 13.32 -9.14 -6.39
C THR A 140 13.09 -10.29 -5.41
N ALA A 141 14.12 -10.66 -4.66
CA ALA A 141 13.95 -11.58 -3.53
C ALA A 141 12.76 -11.14 -2.66
N PHE A 142 11.83 -12.07 -2.44
CA PHE A 142 10.58 -11.83 -1.72
C PHE A 142 10.21 -13.09 -0.96
N ASP A 143 10.06 -13.02 0.36
CA ASP A 143 9.64 -14.17 1.17
C ASP A 143 8.12 -14.24 1.26
N ASP A 144 7.52 -15.11 0.43
CA ASP A 144 6.08 -15.38 0.45
C ASP A 144 5.59 -15.88 1.83
N ASN A 145 6.49 -16.43 2.65
CA ASN A 145 6.22 -16.87 4.02
C ASN A 145 6.64 -15.83 5.07
N SER A 146 6.79 -14.56 4.74
CA SER A 146 7.05 -13.50 5.74
C SER A 146 5.74 -13.03 6.42
N SER A 147 4.64 -13.07 5.67
CA SER A 147 3.32 -12.57 6.10
C SER A 147 2.16 -13.48 5.67
N PHE A 148 1.03 -13.40 6.37
CA PHE A 148 -0.26 -13.88 5.88
C PHE A 148 -1.40 -13.17 6.62
N PHE A 149 -2.60 -13.20 6.06
CA PHE A 149 -3.82 -12.76 6.71
C PHE A 149 -5.01 -13.64 6.29
N ARG A 150 -5.89 -13.92 7.25
CA ARG A 150 -7.20 -14.53 7.07
C ARG A 150 -8.19 -13.90 8.05
N SER A 151 -9.44 -13.87 7.66
CA SER A 151 -10.56 -13.38 8.46
C SER A 151 -11.82 -14.17 8.15
N SER A 152 -12.87 -13.92 8.93
CA SER A 152 -14.21 -14.44 8.66
C SER A 152 -14.89 -13.82 7.42
N ASN A 153 -14.21 -12.96 6.64
CA ASN A 153 -14.74 -12.35 5.42
C ASN A 153 -13.87 -12.68 4.18
N ASP A 154 -14.43 -13.46 3.25
CA ASP A 154 -13.73 -13.89 2.04
C ASP A 154 -13.37 -12.75 1.08
N THR A 155 -14.18 -11.68 1.04
CA THR A 155 -13.88 -10.50 0.21
C THR A 155 -12.61 -9.83 0.73
N LEU A 156 -12.48 -9.64 2.05
CA LEU A 156 -11.28 -9.08 2.64
C LEU A 156 -10.05 -9.97 2.43
N ASN A 157 -10.21 -11.29 2.54
CA ASN A 157 -9.14 -12.26 2.29
C ASN A 157 -8.63 -12.14 0.84
N ALA A 158 -9.53 -12.03 -0.14
CA ALA A 158 -9.18 -11.83 -1.54
C ALA A 158 -8.51 -10.47 -1.80
N VAL A 159 -8.94 -9.40 -1.10
CA VAL A 159 -8.31 -8.08 -1.17
C VAL A 159 -6.88 -8.11 -0.62
N TRP A 160 -6.64 -8.82 0.48
CA TRP A 160 -5.28 -9.03 1.00
C TRP A 160 -4.40 -9.76 -0.03
N ASP A 161 -4.90 -10.87 -0.59
CA ASP A 161 -4.15 -11.67 -1.57
C ASP A 161 -3.82 -10.84 -2.84
N LEU A 162 -4.77 -10.03 -3.34
CA LEU A 162 -4.56 -9.08 -4.44
C LEU A 162 -3.43 -8.08 -4.12
N CYS A 163 -3.47 -7.47 -2.94
CA CYS A 163 -2.49 -6.45 -2.55
C CYS A 163 -1.09 -7.06 -2.37
N LYS A 164 -1.00 -8.22 -1.70
CA LYS A 164 0.29 -8.92 -1.51
C LYS A 164 0.91 -9.34 -2.85
N HIS A 165 0.11 -9.87 -3.77
CA HIS A 165 0.58 -10.21 -5.12
C HIS A 165 1.08 -8.96 -5.87
N THR A 166 0.32 -7.87 -5.83
CA THR A 166 0.70 -6.60 -6.48
C THR A 166 2.07 -6.12 -5.99
N ILE A 167 2.27 -6.11 -4.68
CA ILE A 167 3.53 -5.65 -4.09
C ILE A 167 4.70 -6.49 -4.57
N LYS A 168 4.60 -7.83 -4.51
CA LYS A 168 5.65 -8.70 -5.04
C LYS A 168 5.92 -8.45 -6.52
N ALA A 169 4.86 -8.36 -7.34
CA ALA A 169 5.00 -8.17 -8.78
C ALA A 169 5.63 -6.81 -9.13
N THR A 170 5.36 -5.75 -8.36
CA THR A 170 5.90 -4.41 -8.62
C THR A 170 7.32 -4.18 -8.12
N THR A 171 7.96 -5.17 -7.48
CA THR A 171 9.41 -5.14 -7.22
C THR A 171 10.26 -5.55 -8.41
N ALA A 172 9.66 -5.92 -9.56
CA ALA A 172 10.34 -6.43 -10.76
C ALA A 172 11.56 -5.63 -11.23
N PHE A 173 11.58 -4.33 -10.93
CA PHE A 173 12.67 -3.44 -11.32
C PHE A 173 13.72 -3.25 -10.22
N GLY A 174 13.61 -3.80 -9.01
CA GLY A 174 14.56 -3.47 -7.93
C GLY A 174 14.53 -2.00 -7.49
N VAL A 175 13.52 -1.26 -7.94
CA VAL A 175 13.18 0.11 -7.56
C VAL A 175 11.68 0.22 -7.73
N TYR A 176 11.00 0.94 -6.83
CA TYR A 176 9.56 1.14 -6.97
C TYR A 176 9.27 2.03 -8.17
N ILE A 177 8.37 1.56 -9.02
CA ILE A 177 7.81 2.31 -10.15
C ILE A 177 6.30 2.48 -9.94
N ASP A 178 5.71 3.43 -10.66
CA ASP A 178 4.26 3.64 -10.74
C ASP A 178 3.55 2.38 -11.29
N GLY A 179 3.98 1.93 -12.46
CA GLY A 179 3.45 0.76 -13.15
C GLY A 179 4.03 0.64 -14.56
N GLU A 180 3.52 -0.29 -15.34
CA GLU A 180 4.13 -0.69 -16.62
C GLU A 180 4.07 0.40 -17.70
N ARG A 181 3.16 1.37 -17.58
CA ARG A 181 3.03 2.43 -18.59
C ARG A 181 4.24 3.35 -18.61
N GLU A 182 4.63 3.92 -17.46
CA GLU A 182 5.68 4.95 -17.41
C GLU A 182 6.98 4.39 -16.84
N ARG A 183 6.90 3.46 -15.88
CA ARG A 183 8.03 2.89 -15.14
C ARG A 183 8.84 3.96 -14.42
N ILE A 184 8.19 4.99 -13.88
CA ILE A 184 8.82 6.12 -13.20
C ILE A 184 8.63 5.96 -11.69
N PRO A 185 9.71 6.04 -10.89
CA PRO A 185 9.60 6.16 -9.44
C PRO A 185 9.04 7.53 -9.07
N TYR A 186 7.94 7.57 -8.30
CA TYR A 186 7.38 8.80 -7.73
C TYR A 186 7.42 8.74 -6.21
N GLU A 187 7.70 9.87 -5.53
CA GLU A 187 7.82 9.89 -4.07
C GLU A 187 6.52 9.50 -3.34
N ALA A 188 5.36 9.93 -3.85
CA ALA A 188 4.06 9.63 -3.26
C ALA A 188 3.72 8.13 -3.36
N ASP A 189 3.88 7.54 -4.54
CA ASP A 189 3.78 6.10 -4.80
C ASP A 189 4.71 5.29 -3.92
N SER A 190 5.97 5.71 -3.86
CA SER A 190 7.03 5.01 -3.14
C SER A 190 6.78 4.94 -1.64
N TYR A 191 6.12 5.94 -1.06
CA TYR A 191 5.72 5.89 0.34
C TYR A 191 4.66 4.80 0.59
N ILE A 192 3.59 4.76 -0.22
CA ILE A 192 2.56 3.72 -0.08
C ILE A 192 3.14 2.34 -0.37
N ASN A 193 4.00 2.24 -1.39
CA ASN A 193 4.67 0.99 -1.74
C ASN A 193 5.60 0.53 -0.61
N GLN A 194 6.39 1.43 0.01
CA GLN A 194 7.21 1.08 1.19
C GLN A 194 6.35 0.56 2.34
N LEU A 195 5.26 1.26 2.68
CA LEU A 195 4.35 0.84 3.76
C LEU A 195 3.79 -0.57 3.50
N SER A 196 3.35 -0.82 2.26
CA SER A 196 2.74 -2.09 1.86
C SER A 196 3.75 -3.22 1.68
N HIS A 197 4.94 -2.94 1.13
CA HIS A 197 6.03 -3.91 1.02
C HIS A 197 6.49 -4.38 2.38
N LEU A 198 6.81 -3.46 3.29
CA LEU A 198 7.26 -3.81 4.63
C LEU A 198 6.17 -4.41 5.53
N ALA A 199 4.91 -4.37 5.08
CA ALA A 199 3.80 -5.08 5.73
C ALA A 199 3.65 -6.54 5.27
N VAL A 200 4.26 -6.92 4.13
CA VAL A 200 4.14 -8.27 3.57
C VAL A 200 5.47 -9.02 3.44
N ASP A 201 6.60 -8.30 3.42
CA ASP A 201 7.95 -8.84 3.47
C ASP A 201 8.89 -7.92 4.27
N ALA A 202 9.78 -8.47 5.09
CA ALA A 202 10.69 -7.71 5.97
C ALA A 202 11.97 -7.22 5.27
N ASN A 203 11.95 -7.09 3.94
CA ASN A 203 13.14 -6.70 3.16
C ASN A 203 13.08 -5.21 2.74
N PRO A 204 13.89 -4.33 3.35
CA PRO A 204 13.86 -2.91 3.04
C PRO A 204 14.66 -2.51 1.79
N GLU A 205 15.47 -3.39 1.20
CA GLU A 205 16.47 -3.02 0.19
C GLU A 205 15.90 -2.24 -1.00
N VAL A 206 14.77 -2.70 -1.57
CA VAL A 206 14.11 -2.01 -2.69
C VAL A 206 13.65 -0.62 -2.27
N SER A 207 13.10 -0.49 -1.07
CA SER A 207 12.67 0.81 -0.54
C SER A 207 13.83 1.76 -0.32
N GLN A 208 14.93 1.27 0.24
CA GLN A 208 16.11 2.08 0.57
C GLN A 208 16.83 2.54 -0.70
N TYR A 209 16.95 1.66 -1.70
CA TYR A 209 17.45 2.04 -3.01
C TYR A 209 16.54 3.08 -3.69
N THR A 210 15.23 2.86 -3.67
CA THR A 210 14.25 3.80 -4.25
C THR A 210 14.34 5.18 -3.60
N PHE A 211 14.50 5.22 -2.28
CA PHE A 211 14.72 6.48 -1.55
C PHE A 211 15.96 7.23 -2.06
N GLU A 212 17.12 6.56 -2.17
CA GLU A 212 18.33 7.21 -2.71
C GLU A 212 18.17 7.64 -4.17
N HIS A 213 17.43 6.86 -4.96
CA HIS A 213 17.11 7.20 -6.35
C HIS A 213 16.32 8.51 -6.42
N LEU A 214 15.22 8.63 -5.68
CA LEU A 214 14.33 9.81 -5.66
C LEU A 214 15.00 11.08 -5.08
N LEU A 215 16.01 10.92 -4.22
CA LEU A 215 16.83 12.06 -3.79
C LEU A 215 17.64 12.65 -4.95
N LYS A 216 18.12 11.80 -5.87
CA LYS A 216 18.92 12.21 -7.04
C LYS A 216 18.05 12.60 -8.24
N HIS A 217 16.88 11.98 -8.34
CA HIS A 217 15.94 12.13 -9.45
C HIS A 217 14.56 12.56 -8.90
N PRO A 218 14.45 13.79 -8.36
CA PRO A 218 13.17 14.28 -7.84
C PRO A 218 12.12 14.35 -8.93
N THR A 219 10.87 14.12 -8.58
CA THR A 219 9.76 14.19 -9.53
C THR A 219 8.89 15.43 -9.34
N TRP A 220 7.96 15.61 -10.27
CA TRP A 220 6.84 16.53 -10.13
C TRP A 220 5.62 15.74 -9.63
N PRO A 221 4.76 16.35 -8.81
CA PRO A 221 4.78 17.73 -8.30
C PRO A 221 5.67 17.97 -7.09
N THR A 222 6.04 19.24 -6.84
CA THR A 222 7.11 19.61 -5.89
C THR A 222 6.85 19.17 -4.44
N GLU A 223 5.60 19.17 -4.01
CA GLU A 223 5.15 18.73 -2.69
C GLU A 223 5.30 17.24 -2.47
N TRP A 224 5.43 16.41 -3.51
CA TRP A 224 5.74 14.99 -3.34
C TRP A 224 7.07 14.78 -2.63
N GLY A 225 8.00 15.76 -2.72
CA GLY A 225 9.20 15.80 -1.89
C GLY A 225 8.94 15.70 -0.38
N LEU A 226 7.77 16.12 0.13
CA LEU A 226 7.39 16.01 1.54
C LEU A 226 7.21 14.56 2.02
N HIS A 227 7.05 13.60 1.09
CA HIS A 227 7.05 12.17 1.42
C HIS A 227 8.46 11.66 1.76
N MET A 228 9.53 12.31 1.32
CA MET A 228 10.90 11.82 1.54
C MET A 228 11.26 11.75 3.04
N PRO A 229 10.96 12.76 3.89
CA PRO A 229 11.06 12.61 5.33
C PRO A 229 10.24 11.47 5.92
N MET A 230 9.03 11.25 5.41
CA MET A 230 8.13 10.19 5.87
C MET A 230 8.70 8.80 5.54
N ILE A 231 9.24 8.62 4.33
CA ILE A 231 9.91 7.39 3.89
C ILE A 231 11.12 7.08 4.76
N ALA A 232 11.96 8.08 5.03
CA ALA A 232 13.17 7.93 5.85
C ALA A 232 12.85 7.64 7.32
N ALA A 233 11.84 8.30 7.89
CA ALA A 233 11.44 8.07 9.27
C ALA A 233 10.75 6.71 9.44
N PHE A 234 9.92 6.29 8.48
CA PHE A 234 9.34 4.95 8.49
C PHE A 234 10.41 3.86 8.36
N ASP A 235 11.38 4.04 7.45
CA ASP A 235 12.53 3.14 7.33
C ASP A 235 13.27 3.00 8.67
N TYR A 236 13.63 4.11 9.31
CA TYR A 236 14.27 4.09 10.63
C TYR A 236 13.42 3.38 11.70
N MET A 237 12.12 3.68 11.76
CA MET A 237 11.23 3.06 12.73
C MET A 237 11.08 1.55 12.49
N PHE A 238 11.09 1.11 11.24
CA PHE A 238 10.99 -0.30 10.87
C PHE A 238 12.32 -1.04 11.09
N THR A 239 13.42 -0.54 10.53
CA THR A 239 14.73 -1.20 10.51
C THR A 239 15.50 -1.06 11.82
N GLY A 240 15.32 0.08 12.50
CA GLY A 240 16.16 0.51 13.61
C GLY A 240 17.49 1.15 13.18
N ASP A 241 17.77 1.16 11.87
CA ASP A 241 18.99 1.73 11.31
C ASP A 241 18.75 3.17 10.86
N ILE A 242 19.47 4.12 11.47
CA ILE A 242 19.38 5.54 11.13
C ILE A 242 20.33 5.93 9.99
N ALA A 243 21.23 5.05 9.56
CA ALA A 243 22.31 5.37 8.63
C ALA A 243 21.80 5.95 7.30
N LEU A 244 20.71 5.40 6.74
CA LEU A 244 20.13 5.90 5.49
C LEU A 244 19.71 7.37 5.60
N ALA A 245 18.98 7.72 6.66
CA ALA A 245 18.54 9.08 6.91
C ALA A 245 19.71 10.00 7.29
N ASN A 246 20.66 9.51 8.11
CA ASN A 246 21.84 10.26 8.53
C ASN A 246 22.73 10.66 7.36
N ASN A 247 23.04 9.72 6.46
CA ASN A 247 23.89 9.94 5.30
C ASN A 247 23.25 10.92 4.30
N ASN A 248 21.94 11.12 4.36
CA ASN A 248 21.17 11.97 3.46
C ASN A 248 20.49 13.16 4.18
N TYR A 249 20.88 13.47 5.42
CA TYR A 249 20.16 14.40 6.28
C TYR A 249 19.96 15.79 5.65
N ASP A 250 21.00 16.36 5.07
CA ASP A 250 20.93 17.68 4.42
C ASP A 250 20.05 17.69 3.17
N ALA A 251 20.04 16.59 2.41
CA ALA A 251 19.18 16.43 1.25
C ALA A 251 17.71 16.33 1.67
N LEU A 252 17.42 15.54 2.70
CA LEU A 252 16.09 15.44 3.32
C LEU A 252 15.58 16.79 3.83
N ARG A 253 16.43 17.55 4.53
CA ARG A 253 16.07 18.88 5.05
C ARG A 253 15.64 19.85 3.96
N LYS A 254 16.23 19.76 2.76
CA LYS A 254 15.85 20.58 1.59
C LYS A 254 14.49 20.19 1.00
N LYS A 255 14.01 18.97 1.25
CA LYS A 255 12.70 18.50 0.77
C LYS A 255 11.52 19.07 1.58
N LEU A 256 11.77 19.71 2.73
CA LEU A 256 10.73 20.29 3.58
C LEU A 256 10.05 21.54 3.02
N LEU A 257 10.57 22.14 1.94
CA LEU A 257 10.00 23.35 1.33
C LEU A 257 9.86 24.56 2.29
N MET A 258 10.73 24.62 3.31
CA MET A 258 10.67 25.64 4.37
C MET A 258 10.82 27.07 3.84
N GLU A 259 11.46 27.25 2.69
CA GLU A 259 11.61 28.53 1.99
C GLU A 259 10.30 29.06 1.40
N LYS A 260 9.28 28.19 1.26
CA LYS A 260 7.93 28.56 0.80
C LYS A 260 7.00 29.00 1.94
N ALA A 261 7.47 29.00 3.18
CA ALA A 261 6.68 29.36 4.34
C ALA A 261 6.39 30.87 4.40
N ARG A 262 5.14 31.24 4.67
CA ARG A 262 4.72 32.60 5.00
C ARG A 262 5.11 32.96 6.44
N GLY A 263 4.81 34.20 6.84
CA GLY A 263 5.06 34.69 8.21
C GLY A 263 4.28 33.96 9.31
N ASP A 264 3.16 33.31 8.99
CA ASP A 264 2.38 32.48 9.91
C ASP A 264 2.84 31.00 9.93
N GLY A 265 3.77 30.62 9.05
CA GLY A 265 4.35 29.30 8.96
C GLY A 265 3.71 28.37 7.91
N LEU A 266 2.54 28.68 7.36
CA LEU A 266 1.95 27.90 6.26
C LEU A 266 2.79 28.07 4.98
N ILE A 267 2.89 27.01 4.16
CA ILE A 267 3.60 27.07 2.90
C ILE A 267 2.66 27.40 1.73
N ARG A 268 3.18 28.19 0.80
CA ARG A 268 2.62 28.41 -0.53
C ARG A 268 3.25 27.43 -1.51
N ALA A 269 2.61 26.31 -1.73
CA ALA A 269 3.05 25.29 -2.66
C ALA A 269 1.84 24.69 -3.38
N LEU A 270 1.94 24.68 -4.71
CA LEU A 270 1.00 24.00 -5.59
C LEU A 270 1.19 22.49 -5.41
N GLY A 271 0.09 21.72 -5.41
CA GLY A 271 0.21 20.27 -5.34
C GLY A 271 -1.01 19.44 -5.71
N ILE A 272 -0.77 18.26 -6.24
CA ILE A 272 -1.79 17.25 -6.53
C ILE A 272 -2.22 16.62 -5.21
N VAL A 273 -3.47 16.89 -4.82
CA VAL A 273 -4.07 16.34 -3.60
C VAL A 273 -4.58 14.90 -3.74
N ASP A 274 -4.89 14.49 -4.98
CA ASP A 274 -5.27 13.12 -5.35
C ASP A 274 -5.25 12.94 -6.88
N TRP A 275 -5.32 11.70 -7.33
CA TRP A 275 -5.25 11.32 -8.73
C TRP A 275 -6.27 10.23 -9.08
N PRO A 276 -6.95 10.34 -10.25
CA PRO A 276 -6.98 11.44 -11.23
C PRO A 276 -7.72 12.71 -10.77
N ALA A 277 -7.77 13.73 -11.64
CA ALA A 277 -8.41 15.04 -11.37
C ALA A 277 -9.86 14.97 -10.89
N GLY A 278 -10.66 14.05 -11.45
CA GLY A 278 -12.07 13.86 -11.09
C GLY A 278 -12.29 13.20 -9.73
N GLU A 279 -11.23 12.76 -9.06
CA GLU A 279 -11.27 11.93 -7.86
C GLU A 279 -10.98 12.70 -6.57
N ARG A 280 -11.38 13.98 -6.54
CA ARG A 280 -10.99 14.94 -5.51
C ARG A 280 -12.17 15.50 -4.72
N ASP A 281 -13.34 14.87 -4.83
CA ASP A 281 -14.53 15.31 -4.10
C ASP A 281 -14.88 16.80 -4.30
N GLY A 282 -14.67 17.36 -5.50
CA GLY A 282 -14.89 18.79 -5.74
C GLY A 282 -13.86 19.72 -5.10
N PHE A 283 -12.69 19.21 -4.70
CA PHE A 283 -11.58 19.98 -4.16
C PHE A 283 -11.33 21.25 -4.99
N ASN A 284 -11.04 22.37 -4.32
CA ASN A 284 -10.80 23.66 -4.96
C ASN A 284 -12.06 24.22 -5.64
N ASP A 285 -13.19 24.19 -4.92
CA ASP A 285 -14.50 24.70 -5.37
C ASP A 285 -14.91 24.13 -6.74
N GLY A 286 -14.51 22.88 -7.03
CA GLY A 286 -14.85 22.14 -8.24
C GLY A 286 -14.01 22.47 -9.48
N ASP A 287 -12.97 23.30 -9.37
CA ASP A 287 -12.09 23.60 -10.51
C ASP A 287 -11.14 22.43 -10.81
N GLN A 288 -11.58 21.56 -11.71
CA GLN A 288 -10.83 20.39 -12.17
C GLN A 288 -9.66 20.74 -13.10
N GLN A 289 -9.56 21.99 -13.60
CA GLN A 289 -8.44 22.41 -14.46
C GLN A 289 -7.23 22.80 -13.62
N ASN A 290 -7.45 23.39 -12.44
CA ASN A 290 -6.38 23.68 -11.50
C ASN A 290 -6.06 22.46 -10.63
N LEU A 291 -5.17 21.60 -11.13
CA LEU A 291 -4.79 20.39 -10.42
C LEU A 291 -4.08 20.63 -9.08
N ALA A 292 -3.51 21.82 -8.89
CA ALA A 292 -2.77 22.20 -7.70
C ALA A 292 -3.64 22.67 -6.53
N GLY A 293 -4.90 23.02 -6.82
CA GLY A 293 -5.82 23.60 -5.86
C GLY A 293 -5.46 25.04 -5.45
N PRO A 294 -5.95 25.50 -4.28
CA PRO A 294 -5.64 26.83 -3.77
C PRO A 294 -4.14 27.04 -3.53
N ASP A 295 -3.64 28.27 -3.67
CA ASP A 295 -2.23 28.61 -3.40
C ASP A 295 -1.76 28.19 -1.99
N ILE A 296 -2.67 28.24 -1.02
CA ILE A 296 -2.48 27.83 0.37
C ILE A 296 -3.48 26.72 0.66
N ASN A 297 -3.08 25.50 0.28
CA ASN A 297 -3.91 24.30 0.28
C ASN A 297 -3.82 23.55 1.63
N THR A 298 -4.97 23.07 2.12
CA THR A 298 -5.09 22.28 3.38
C THR A 298 -4.27 20.98 3.31
N VAL A 299 -4.35 20.21 2.23
CA VAL A 299 -3.65 18.91 2.10
C VAL A 299 -2.14 19.09 2.07
N VAL A 300 -1.62 20.02 1.27
CA VAL A 300 -0.18 20.29 1.16
C VAL A 300 0.41 20.74 2.50
N ASN A 301 -0.32 21.60 3.23
CA ASN A 301 0.10 22.04 4.55
C ASN A 301 -0.04 20.94 5.61
N ALA A 302 -0.94 19.97 5.42
CA ALA A 302 -1.03 18.79 6.28
C ALA A 302 0.20 17.88 6.11
N PHE A 303 0.61 17.63 4.86
CA PHE A 303 1.88 16.94 4.58
C PHE A 303 3.08 17.69 5.15
N TYR A 304 3.14 19.02 5.00
CA TYR A 304 4.25 19.82 5.54
C TYR A 304 4.35 19.72 7.06
N TYR A 305 3.22 19.80 7.77
CA TYR A 305 3.16 19.58 9.20
C TYR A 305 3.73 18.20 9.58
N HIS A 306 3.26 17.15 8.90
CA HIS A 306 3.68 15.79 9.19
C HIS A 306 5.17 15.57 8.87
N ALA A 307 5.65 16.04 7.72
CA ALA A 307 7.05 15.96 7.32
C ALA A 307 8.00 16.67 8.30
N LEU A 308 7.59 17.79 8.90
CA LEU A 308 8.35 18.44 9.98
C LEU A 308 8.45 17.56 11.23
N LEU A 309 7.38 16.85 11.59
CA LEU A 309 7.41 15.91 12.71
C LEU A 309 8.33 14.72 12.42
N GLU A 310 8.26 14.16 11.22
CA GLU A 310 9.14 13.05 10.80
C GLU A 310 10.61 13.50 10.75
N MET A 311 10.91 14.71 10.27
CA MET A 311 12.27 15.26 10.37
C MET A 311 12.72 15.52 11.81
N ALA A 312 11.81 15.81 12.74
CA ALA A 312 12.16 15.92 14.15
C ALA A 312 12.52 14.56 14.77
N VAL A 313 11.88 13.46 14.33
CA VAL A 313 12.24 12.09 14.70
C VAL A 313 13.64 11.76 14.20
N ILE A 314 13.91 12.03 12.91
CA ILE A 314 15.22 11.80 12.30
C ILE A 314 16.29 12.66 12.99
N ALA A 315 16.05 13.96 13.20
CA ALA A 315 16.98 14.86 13.89
C ALA A 315 17.32 14.38 15.31
N GLN A 316 16.34 13.83 16.03
CA GLN A 316 16.57 13.28 17.36
C GLN A 316 17.47 12.04 17.32
N ALA A 317 17.25 11.16 16.34
CA ALA A 317 18.01 9.93 16.16
C ALA A 317 19.44 10.18 15.65
N THR A 318 19.66 11.25 14.88
CA THR A 318 20.98 11.65 14.37
C THR A 318 21.75 12.59 15.30
N GLY A 319 21.18 12.96 16.46
CA GLY A 319 21.83 13.84 17.44
C GLY A 319 21.80 15.34 17.10
N GLN A 320 20.95 15.76 16.15
CA GLN A 320 20.81 17.14 15.68
C GLN A 320 19.87 17.96 16.58
N THR A 321 20.27 18.18 17.84
CA THR A 321 19.41 18.77 18.89
C THR A 321 18.81 20.13 18.52
N GLN A 322 19.55 21.01 17.83
CA GLN A 322 19.01 22.31 17.39
C GLN A 322 17.87 22.14 16.37
N ASP A 323 18.04 21.20 15.44
CA ASP A 323 17.04 20.92 14.42
C ASP A 323 15.80 20.24 15.00
N VAL A 324 15.92 19.43 16.06
CA VAL A 324 14.76 18.93 16.83
C VAL A 324 13.89 20.09 17.33
N HIS A 325 14.51 21.10 17.93
CA HIS A 325 13.79 22.28 18.41
C HIS A 325 13.19 23.10 17.26
N LEU A 326 13.96 23.31 16.18
CA LEU A 326 13.51 24.02 14.98
C LEU A 326 12.26 23.37 14.37
N PHE A 327 12.32 22.08 14.08
CA PHE A 327 11.23 21.37 13.40
C PHE A 327 9.99 21.26 14.29
N LYS A 328 10.14 20.96 15.59
CA LYS A 328 9.00 20.96 16.52
C LYS A 328 8.37 22.33 16.69
N SER A 329 9.17 23.40 16.74
CA SER A 329 8.68 24.77 16.83
C SER A 329 7.91 25.17 15.57
N ARG A 330 8.46 24.87 14.38
CA ARG A 330 7.77 25.10 13.10
C ARG A 330 6.48 24.28 12.99
N ALA A 331 6.50 22.99 13.33
CA ALA A 331 5.31 22.16 13.32
C ALA A 331 4.21 22.72 14.24
N ARG A 332 4.59 23.25 15.41
CA ARG A 332 3.65 23.94 16.30
C ARG A 332 3.05 25.20 15.68
N ALA A 333 3.88 26.02 15.00
CA ALA A 333 3.41 27.21 14.30
C ALA A 333 2.43 26.85 13.17
N VAL A 334 2.79 25.85 12.36
CA VAL A 334 1.92 25.30 11.31
C VAL A 334 0.62 24.80 11.89
N TYR A 335 0.62 23.97 12.94
CA TYR A 335 -0.60 23.47 13.59
C TYR A 335 -1.55 24.60 14.00
N ASN A 336 -1.00 25.68 14.57
CA ASN A 336 -1.79 26.83 15.01
C ASN A 336 -2.38 27.59 13.81
N ALA A 337 -1.56 27.91 12.81
CA ALA A 337 -2.01 28.63 11.61
C ALA A 337 -2.99 27.79 10.78
N PHE A 338 -2.73 26.50 10.62
CA PHE A 338 -3.56 25.53 9.93
C PHE A 338 -4.99 25.51 10.50
N ASN A 339 -5.11 25.41 11.82
CA ASN A 339 -6.41 25.41 12.49
C ASN A 339 -7.06 26.81 12.55
N ALA A 340 -6.29 27.89 12.44
CA ALA A 340 -6.84 29.24 12.35
C ALA A 340 -7.41 29.53 10.96
N VAL A 341 -6.80 29.00 9.90
CA VAL A 341 -7.12 29.30 8.50
C VAL A 341 -8.12 28.30 7.92
N PHE A 342 -7.92 27.00 8.13
CA PHE A 342 -8.66 25.95 7.42
C PHE A 342 -9.80 25.33 8.23
N PHE A 343 -9.77 25.40 9.56
CA PHE A 343 -10.78 24.76 10.39
C PHE A 343 -12.02 25.64 10.55
N ASP A 344 -13.15 25.22 9.97
CA ASP A 344 -14.44 25.85 10.21
C ASP A 344 -15.01 25.36 11.53
N ARG A 345 -14.81 26.15 12.59
CA ARG A 345 -15.28 25.81 13.93
C ARG A 345 -16.79 25.68 14.06
N LYS A 346 -17.57 26.35 13.19
CA LYS A 346 -19.04 26.28 13.22
C LYS A 346 -19.53 24.97 12.63
N ARG A 347 -18.91 24.51 11.54
CA ARG A 347 -19.23 23.22 10.89
C ARG A 347 -18.48 22.03 11.52
N GLY A 348 -17.38 22.27 12.22
CA GLY A 348 -16.53 21.22 12.80
C GLY A 348 -15.71 20.45 11.76
N ILE A 349 -15.37 21.08 10.62
CA ILE A 349 -14.70 20.46 9.46
C ILE A 349 -13.69 21.41 8.83
N TYR A 350 -12.87 20.91 7.90
CA TYR A 350 -11.88 21.68 7.17
C TYR A 350 -12.36 22.09 5.78
N ILE A 351 -12.05 23.31 5.37
CA ILE A 351 -12.16 23.78 3.98
C ILE A 351 -10.94 23.35 3.16
N ASP A 352 -11.03 23.42 1.83
CA ASP A 352 -9.98 22.93 0.92
C ASP A 352 -8.70 23.79 0.94
N GLY A 353 -8.82 25.07 1.27
CA GLY A 353 -7.71 25.99 1.40
C GLY A 353 -8.16 27.40 1.75
N GLU A 354 -7.20 28.31 1.91
CA GLU A 354 -7.48 29.69 2.31
C GLU A 354 -8.41 30.37 1.29
N GLY A 355 -9.58 30.82 1.74
CA GLY A 355 -10.58 31.47 0.89
C GLY A 355 -11.57 30.54 0.19
N SER A 356 -11.39 29.22 0.27
CA SER A 356 -12.35 28.27 -0.31
C SER A 356 -13.66 28.22 0.50
N THR A 357 -14.78 27.98 -0.19
CA THR A 357 -16.08 27.76 0.44
C THR A 357 -16.41 26.28 0.59
N HIS A 358 -15.75 25.44 -0.21
CA HIS A 358 -15.92 24.01 -0.23
C HIS A 358 -15.12 23.29 0.88
N ALA A 359 -15.62 22.12 1.28
CA ALA A 359 -14.98 21.23 2.24
C ALA A 359 -15.00 19.81 1.66
N SER A 360 -13.85 19.31 1.22
CA SER A 360 -13.70 17.98 0.62
C SER A 360 -13.41 16.90 1.65
N LEU A 361 -13.62 15.65 1.23
CA LEU A 361 -13.08 14.46 1.90
C LEU A 361 -11.58 14.61 2.19
N HIS A 362 -10.79 15.07 1.22
CA HIS A 362 -9.33 15.17 1.32
C HIS A 362 -8.89 16.13 2.42
N ALA A 363 -9.44 17.34 2.46
CA ALA A 363 -9.13 18.33 3.48
C ALA A 363 -9.34 17.77 4.91
N ASN A 364 -10.35 16.92 5.07
CA ASN A 364 -10.73 16.36 6.37
C ASN A 364 -9.96 15.06 6.70
N MET A 365 -9.80 14.14 5.73
CA MET A 365 -9.09 12.88 5.96
C MET A 365 -7.61 13.10 6.21
N PHE A 366 -6.93 13.99 5.47
CA PHE A 366 -5.51 14.30 5.71
C PHE A 366 -5.30 15.00 7.05
N SER A 367 -6.19 15.94 7.41
CA SER A 367 -6.13 16.60 8.72
C SER A 367 -6.29 15.61 9.88
N LEU A 368 -7.15 14.60 9.73
CA LEU A 368 -7.35 13.55 10.73
C LEU A 368 -6.21 12.52 10.72
N ALA A 369 -5.75 12.08 9.56
CA ALA A 369 -4.64 11.15 9.40
C ALA A 369 -3.34 11.69 9.99
N PHE A 370 -3.10 13.00 9.90
CA PHE A 370 -1.88 13.66 10.41
C PHE A 370 -2.05 14.37 11.75
N ASP A 371 -3.09 14.04 12.54
CA ASP A 371 -3.29 14.56 13.91
C ASP A 371 -3.39 16.09 14.01
N LEU A 372 -3.91 16.76 12.98
CA LEU A 372 -4.14 18.21 12.96
C LEU A 372 -5.48 18.61 13.60
N VAL A 373 -6.41 17.66 13.73
CA VAL A 373 -7.76 17.91 14.28
C VAL A 373 -7.70 18.27 15.76
N PRO A 374 -8.27 19.43 16.17
CA PRO A 374 -8.32 19.82 17.57
C PRO A 374 -9.03 18.78 18.44
N ARG A 375 -8.54 18.62 19.67
CA ARG A 375 -9.18 17.75 20.67
C ARG A 375 -10.65 18.11 20.85
N GLY A 376 -11.51 17.09 20.79
CA GLY A 376 -12.96 17.21 20.90
C GLY A 376 -13.70 17.24 19.57
N TYR A 377 -12.99 17.48 18.45
CA TYR A 377 -13.59 17.55 17.10
C TYR A 377 -13.32 16.30 16.26
N GLN A 378 -12.50 15.36 16.73
CA GLN A 378 -12.14 14.17 15.96
C GLN A 378 -13.36 13.36 15.51
N ASN A 379 -14.37 13.20 16.37
CA ASN A 379 -15.60 12.51 16.01
C ASN A 379 -16.39 13.24 14.93
N GLN A 380 -16.48 14.57 15.00
CA GLN A 380 -17.22 15.37 14.02
C GLN A 380 -16.57 15.32 12.64
N VAL A 381 -15.23 15.45 12.60
CA VAL A 381 -14.46 15.30 11.36
C VAL A 381 -14.58 13.87 10.81
N ALA A 382 -14.52 12.86 11.68
CA ALA A 382 -14.71 11.46 11.28
C ALA A 382 -16.13 11.21 10.73
N ASP A 383 -17.17 11.75 11.36
CA ASP A 383 -18.56 11.62 10.88
C ASP A 383 -18.73 12.30 9.51
N PHE A 384 -18.09 13.45 9.29
CA PHE A 384 -18.05 14.10 7.98
C PHE A 384 -17.36 13.21 6.94
N ILE A 385 -16.19 12.66 7.25
CA ILE A 385 -15.48 11.70 6.37
C ILE A 385 -16.39 10.53 6.01
N GLN A 386 -17.07 9.92 6.99
CA GLN A 386 -17.99 8.81 6.76
C GLN A 386 -19.17 9.19 5.86
N SER A 387 -19.63 10.44 5.91
CA SER A 387 -20.72 10.92 5.04
C SER A 387 -20.34 11.01 3.55
N ARG A 388 -19.03 11.03 3.22
CA ARG A 388 -18.54 11.15 1.84
C ARG A 388 -18.29 9.81 1.15
N GLY A 389 -18.17 8.70 1.87
CA GLY A 389 -17.81 7.43 1.23
C GLY A 389 -16.36 7.40 0.73
N MET A 390 -16.14 6.62 -0.33
CA MET A 390 -14.87 6.55 -1.06
C MET A 390 -14.77 7.67 -2.12
N ALA A 391 -15.06 8.93 -1.76
CA ALA A 391 -14.99 10.08 -2.69
C ALA A 391 -13.54 10.53 -2.99
N CYS A 392 -12.60 9.60 -3.01
CA CYS A 392 -11.19 9.82 -3.31
C CYS A 392 -10.71 8.80 -4.35
N GLY A 393 -9.56 9.06 -4.94
CA GLY A 393 -8.84 8.13 -5.79
C GLY A 393 -8.27 6.96 -4.99
N VAL A 394 -7.66 6.04 -5.74
CA VAL A 394 -7.00 4.85 -5.16
C VAL A 394 -5.84 5.27 -4.25
N TYR A 395 -5.07 6.29 -4.66
CA TYR A 395 -4.02 6.92 -3.85
C TYR A 395 -4.58 7.48 -2.53
N GLY A 396 -5.62 8.32 -2.59
CA GLY A 396 -6.24 8.92 -1.41
C GLY A 396 -6.79 7.91 -0.40
N ALA A 397 -7.14 6.69 -0.84
CA ALA A 397 -7.69 5.65 0.01
C ALA A 397 -6.74 5.23 1.16
N GLN A 398 -5.42 5.32 0.97
CA GLN A 398 -4.44 5.09 2.04
C GLN A 398 -4.75 5.98 3.25
N TYR A 399 -4.83 7.29 3.02
CA TYR A 399 -4.99 8.28 4.08
C TYR A 399 -6.42 8.29 4.63
N LEU A 400 -7.43 7.99 3.80
CA LEU A 400 -8.80 7.77 4.26
C LEU A 400 -8.87 6.65 5.30
N LEU A 401 -8.29 5.49 5.00
CA LEU A 401 -8.31 4.35 5.90
C LEU A 401 -7.51 4.63 7.18
N GLU A 402 -6.33 5.25 7.07
CA GLU A 402 -5.56 5.66 8.26
C GLU A 402 -6.36 6.62 9.17
N ALA A 403 -7.02 7.63 8.59
CA ALA A 403 -7.84 8.59 9.31
C ALA A 403 -8.99 7.90 10.07
N LEU A 404 -9.70 6.98 9.42
CA LEU A 404 -10.79 6.22 10.03
C LEU A 404 -10.31 5.35 11.18
N TYR A 405 -9.23 4.59 10.99
CA TYR A 405 -8.66 3.76 12.07
C TYR A 405 -8.12 4.59 13.23
N LYS A 406 -7.50 5.75 12.97
CA LYS A 406 -7.04 6.67 14.04
C LYS A 406 -8.21 7.28 14.82
N ALA A 407 -9.37 7.42 14.21
CA ALA A 407 -10.60 7.87 14.87
C ALA A 407 -11.47 6.73 15.45
N GLY A 408 -10.97 5.49 15.45
CA GLY A 408 -11.72 4.33 15.96
C GLY A 408 -12.96 3.99 15.13
N ARG A 409 -12.99 4.36 13.84
CA ARG A 409 -14.05 4.05 12.86
C ARG A 409 -13.69 2.80 12.03
N ASP A 410 -13.10 1.81 12.68
CA ASP A 410 -12.63 0.57 12.03
C ASP A 410 -13.75 -0.25 11.39
N GLU A 411 -14.98 -0.21 11.92
CA GLU A 411 -16.16 -0.81 11.28
C GLU A 411 -16.40 -0.22 9.89
N TYR A 412 -16.31 1.10 9.76
CA TYR A 412 -16.52 1.75 8.47
C TYR A 412 -15.33 1.57 7.52
N ALA A 413 -14.10 1.59 8.06
CA ALA A 413 -12.92 1.25 7.26
C ALA A 413 -13.02 -0.17 6.69
N LEU A 414 -13.50 -1.14 7.48
CA LEU A 414 -13.80 -2.50 7.02
C LEU A 414 -14.84 -2.48 5.89
N GLN A 415 -15.97 -1.78 6.06
CA GLN A 415 -17.02 -1.66 5.04
C GLN A 415 -16.49 -1.11 3.71
N LEU A 416 -15.57 -0.15 3.74
CA LEU A 416 -14.91 0.38 2.54
C LEU A 416 -14.02 -0.69 1.88
N MET A 417 -13.23 -1.44 2.66
CA MET A 417 -12.35 -2.49 2.13
C MET A 417 -13.10 -3.68 1.54
N ILE A 418 -14.28 -4.02 2.06
CA ILE A 418 -15.13 -5.12 1.55
C ILE A 418 -16.24 -4.64 0.60
N SER A 419 -16.24 -3.35 0.25
CA SER A 419 -17.23 -2.77 -0.65
C SER A 419 -17.23 -3.47 -2.02
N ARG A 420 -18.41 -3.54 -2.65
CA ARG A 420 -18.59 -4.05 -4.02
C ARG A 420 -18.98 -2.97 -5.03
N SER A 421 -18.88 -1.69 -4.65
CA SER A 421 -19.05 -0.57 -5.57
C SER A 421 -17.91 -0.50 -6.58
N ASP A 422 -18.08 0.26 -7.67
CA ASP A 422 -17.01 0.51 -8.64
C ASP A 422 -15.78 1.29 -8.09
N ARG A 423 -15.86 1.81 -6.86
CA ARG A 423 -14.73 2.34 -6.08
C ARG A 423 -14.30 1.36 -5.00
N SER A 424 -13.91 0.15 -5.39
CA SER A 424 -13.46 -0.85 -4.43
C SER A 424 -12.43 -1.81 -5.01
N TRP A 425 -11.67 -2.44 -4.12
CA TRP A 425 -10.73 -3.51 -4.49
C TRP A 425 -11.46 -4.75 -5.01
N TRP A 426 -12.65 -5.06 -4.50
CA TRP A 426 -13.46 -6.16 -5.05
C TRP A 426 -13.85 -5.92 -6.50
N HIS A 427 -14.14 -4.66 -6.89
CA HIS A 427 -14.39 -4.33 -8.29
C HIS A 427 -13.19 -4.63 -9.18
N MET A 428 -11.96 -4.33 -8.73
CA MET A 428 -10.72 -4.68 -9.44
C MET A 428 -10.64 -6.19 -9.73
N ILE A 429 -10.95 -7.01 -8.72
CA ILE A 429 -11.00 -8.48 -8.84
C ILE A 429 -12.11 -8.90 -9.81
N GLN A 430 -13.30 -8.30 -9.69
CA GLN A 430 -14.46 -8.65 -10.49
C GLN A 430 -14.26 -8.36 -11.98
N ILE A 431 -13.56 -7.29 -12.34
CA ILE A 431 -13.25 -6.97 -13.74
C ILE A 431 -12.14 -7.85 -14.33
N GLY A 432 -11.52 -8.70 -13.51
CA GLY A 432 -10.53 -9.70 -13.91
C GLY A 432 -9.08 -9.37 -13.57
N SER A 433 -8.81 -8.22 -12.93
CA SER A 433 -7.45 -7.84 -12.55
C SER A 433 -6.93 -8.71 -11.42
N THR A 434 -5.64 -9.07 -11.47
CA THR A 434 -4.96 -9.77 -10.37
C THR A 434 -3.86 -8.93 -9.72
N MET A 435 -3.72 -7.69 -10.17
CA MET A 435 -2.95 -6.65 -9.49
C MET A 435 -3.83 -5.41 -9.25
N THR A 436 -3.45 -4.54 -8.33
CA THR A 436 -4.22 -3.33 -8.04
C THR A 436 -4.09 -2.29 -9.17
N LEU A 437 -5.16 -1.55 -9.40
CA LEU A 437 -5.26 -0.58 -10.50
C LEU A 437 -4.69 0.78 -10.12
N GLU A 438 -4.34 1.58 -11.14
CA GLU A 438 -3.99 2.99 -10.97
C GLU A 438 -5.17 3.85 -10.51
N ALA A 439 -6.37 3.55 -11.00
CA ALA A 439 -7.62 4.22 -10.63
C ALA A 439 -8.73 3.18 -10.47
N TRP A 440 -9.81 3.56 -9.78
CA TRP A 440 -10.87 2.61 -9.42
C TRP A 440 -11.50 1.90 -10.61
N ASP A 441 -11.68 2.59 -11.74
CA ASP A 441 -12.28 2.06 -12.95
C ASP A 441 -11.95 2.94 -14.17
N VAL A 442 -12.08 2.37 -15.38
CA VAL A 442 -11.84 3.07 -16.66
C VAL A 442 -12.72 4.31 -16.82
N LYS A 443 -13.92 4.31 -16.22
CA LYS A 443 -14.83 5.46 -16.25
C LYS A 443 -14.26 6.68 -15.53
N TYR A 444 -13.36 6.49 -14.56
CA TYR A 444 -12.72 7.57 -13.81
C TYR A 444 -11.38 7.97 -14.43
N LYS A 445 -10.67 7.01 -15.02
CA LYS A 445 -9.40 7.24 -15.71
C LYS A 445 -9.29 6.34 -16.96
N PRO A 446 -9.61 6.86 -18.16
CA PRO A 446 -9.64 6.04 -19.37
C PRO A 446 -8.32 5.38 -19.76
N ASN A 447 -7.18 5.94 -19.32
CA ASN A 447 -5.84 5.43 -19.61
C ASN A 447 -5.16 4.72 -18.43
N LEU A 448 -5.91 4.24 -17.44
CA LEU A 448 -5.36 3.56 -16.25
C LEU A 448 -4.52 2.31 -16.59
N THR A 449 -3.62 1.92 -15.69
CA THR A 449 -2.94 0.61 -15.70
C THR A 449 -3.57 -0.37 -14.71
N TRP A 450 -3.38 -1.67 -14.93
CA TRP A 450 -3.82 -2.75 -14.05
C TRP A 450 -2.74 -3.23 -13.06
N ASN A 451 -1.60 -2.54 -13.00
CA ASN A 451 -0.38 -3.01 -12.32
C ASN A 451 0.30 -1.89 -11.50
N HIS A 452 -0.49 -1.21 -10.65
CA HIS A 452 -0.05 -0.02 -9.90
C HIS A 452 0.06 -0.28 -8.40
N ALA A 453 1.23 -0.02 -7.81
CA ALA A 453 1.53 -0.41 -6.43
C ALA A 453 0.76 0.41 -5.37
N TRP A 454 0.44 1.69 -5.64
CA TRP A 454 -0.30 2.53 -4.69
C TRP A 454 -1.68 1.97 -4.32
N GLY A 455 -2.21 1.04 -5.13
CA GLY A 455 -3.53 0.46 -4.90
C GLY A 455 -3.52 -0.61 -3.83
N ALA A 456 -2.34 -1.06 -3.43
CA ALA A 456 -2.13 -2.07 -2.41
C ALA A 456 -2.19 -1.52 -0.97
N ALA A 457 -2.79 -0.36 -0.74
CA ALA A 457 -2.99 0.22 0.59
C ALA A 457 -3.56 -0.77 1.64
N PRO A 458 -4.54 -1.65 1.31
CA PRO A 458 -5.03 -2.65 2.27
C PRO A 458 -3.96 -3.55 2.88
N ALA A 459 -2.87 -3.86 2.18
CA ALA A 459 -1.78 -4.68 2.74
C ALA A 459 -1.19 -4.04 4.01
N ASN A 460 -0.86 -2.75 3.98
CA ASN A 460 -0.34 -2.08 5.17
C ASN A 460 -1.43 -1.70 6.18
N ILE A 461 -2.63 -1.37 5.74
CA ILE A 461 -3.74 -1.01 6.64
C ILE A 461 -4.15 -2.21 7.49
N ILE A 462 -4.26 -3.40 6.89
CA ILE A 462 -4.58 -4.64 7.61
C ILE A 462 -3.49 -4.93 8.64
N SER A 463 -2.21 -4.88 8.27
CA SER A 463 -1.10 -5.14 9.21
C SER A 463 -1.01 -4.10 10.34
N ARG A 464 -1.02 -2.81 10.01
CA ARG A 464 -0.76 -1.72 10.96
C ARG A 464 -1.94 -1.38 11.86
N TYR A 465 -3.17 -1.53 11.36
CA TYR A 465 -4.37 -1.06 12.07
C TYR A 465 -5.38 -2.17 12.38
N MET A 466 -5.69 -3.07 11.44
CA MET A 466 -6.64 -4.17 11.71
C MET A 466 -6.04 -5.21 12.66
N LEU A 467 -4.88 -5.78 12.33
CA LEU A 467 -4.07 -6.61 13.23
C LEU A 467 -3.39 -5.75 14.31
N GLY A 468 -3.14 -4.47 13.97
CA GLY A 468 -2.74 -3.46 14.95
C GLY A 468 -1.27 -3.46 15.32
N VAL A 469 -0.39 -4.06 14.52
CA VAL A 469 1.04 -4.21 14.80
C VAL A 469 1.84 -3.03 14.24
N ARG A 470 2.45 -2.23 15.12
CA ARG A 470 3.26 -1.06 14.74
C ARG A 470 4.47 -0.90 15.67
N PRO A 471 5.62 -0.35 15.21
CA PRO A 471 6.73 -0.06 16.10
C PRO A 471 6.41 1.13 17.02
N LEU A 472 6.64 0.98 18.33
CA LEU A 472 6.67 2.09 19.30
C LEU A 472 8.09 2.64 19.49
N LYS A 473 9.09 1.82 19.18
CA LYS A 473 10.50 2.18 19.14
C LYS A 473 11.13 1.65 17.85
N PRO A 474 12.20 2.29 17.37
CA PRO A 474 12.92 1.87 16.17
C PRO A 474 13.30 0.38 16.19
N GLY A 475 13.29 -0.26 15.03
CA GLY A 475 13.70 -1.67 14.89
C GLY A 475 12.79 -2.65 15.64
N PHE A 476 11.56 -2.24 15.95
CA PHE A 476 10.63 -2.99 16.80
C PHE A 476 11.23 -3.36 18.18
N GLU A 477 12.11 -2.52 18.77
CA GLU A 477 12.56 -2.70 20.16
C GLU A 477 11.40 -2.72 21.17
N LYS A 478 10.30 -2.03 20.82
CA LYS A 478 9.02 -2.13 21.51
C LYS A 478 7.90 -2.04 20.48
N ILE A 479 6.90 -2.89 20.63
CA ILE A 479 5.80 -3.06 19.67
C ILE A 479 4.50 -2.52 20.27
N LEU A 480 3.67 -1.88 19.46
CA LEU A 480 2.25 -1.68 19.73
C LEU A 480 1.48 -2.83 19.09
N ILE A 481 0.62 -3.50 19.85
CA ILE A 481 -0.38 -4.42 19.33
C ILE A 481 -1.76 -3.90 19.75
N ALA A 482 -2.49 -3.34 18.79
CA ALA A 482 -3.77 -2.69 19.01
C ALA A 482 -4.80 -3.09 17.94
N PRO A 483 -5.33 -4.33 17.97
CA PRO A 483 -6.20 -4.85 16.92
C PRO A 483 -7.53 -4.12 16.85
N GLN A 484 -8.00 -3.85 15.64
CA GLN A 484 -9.24 -3.14 15.33
C GLN A 484 -10.01 -3.88 14.21
N PRO A 485 -10.66 -5.02 14.52
CA PRO A 485 -11.29 -5.89 13.53
C PRO A 485 -12.64 -5.39 12.98
N GLY A 486 -13.17 -4.25 13.44
CA GLY A 486 -14.56 -3.87 13.12
C GLY A 486 -15.55 -4.90 13.67
N SER A 487 -16.44 -5.39 12.80
CA SER A 487 -17.43 -6.44 13.06
C SER A 487 -16.94 -7.87 12.75
N LEU A 488 -15.70 -8.06 12.33
CA LEU A 488 -15.17 -9.41 12.07
C LEU A 488 -15.14 -10.24 13.36
N GLU A 489 -15.69 -11.45 13.28
CA GLU A 489 -15.68 -12.42 14.37
C GLU A 489 -14.30 -13.04 14.57
N GLU A 490 -13.52 -13.10 13.48
CA GLU A 490 -12.22 -13.74 13.41
C GLU A 490 -11.25 -12.93 12.54
N ILE A 491 -10.04 -12.68 13.07
CA ILE A 491 -8.88 -12.24 12.29
C ILE A 491 -7.66 -13.04 12.74
N TYR A 492 -6.89 -13.54 11.78
CA TYR A 492 -5.66 -14.28 12.01
C TYR A 492 -4.61 -13.82 11.03
N GLY A 493 -3.49 -13.32 11.52
CA GLY A 493 -2.46 -12.80 10.65
C GLY A 493 -1.08 -12.82 11.27
N ARG A 494 -0.09 -12.77 10.39
CA ARG A 494 1.32 -12.69 10.71
C ARG A 494 1.90 -11.45 10.06
N VAL A 495 2.42 -10.56 10.89
CA VAL A 495 3.05 -9.30 10.46
C VAL A 495 4.57 -9.44 10.58
N PRO A 496 5.31 -9.28 9.48
CA PRO A 496 6.77 -9.35 9.52
C PRO A 496 7.37 -8.14 10.24
N THR A 497 8.45 -8.36 10.99
CA THR A 497 9.23 -7.30 11.65
C THR A 497 10.71 -7.66 11.65
N MET A 498 11.59 -6.69 11.92
CA MET A 498 13.04 -6.93 12.03
C MET A 498 13.46 -7.84 13.18
N LYS A 499 12.59 -8.07 14.17
CA LYS A 499 12.85 -9.01 15.28
C LYS A 499 12.29 -10.41 15.01
N GLY A 500 11.62 -10.61 13.88
CA GLY A 500 10.81 -11.78 13.59
C GLY A 500 9.32 -11.44 13.52
N PRO A 501 8.46 -12.36 13.08
CA PRO A 501 7.06 -12.07 12.88
C PRO A 501 6.31 -11.89 14.22
N VAL A 502 5.32 -11.00 14.23
CA VAL A 502 4.27 -10.95 15.27
C VAL A 502 3.04 -11.66 14.71
N VAL A 503 2.53 -12.65 15.44
CA VAL A 503 1.28 -13.34 15.08
C VAL A 503 0.16 -12.76 15.94
N VAL A 504 -0.97 -12.43 15.32
CA VAL A 504 -2.18 -11.95 15.98
C VAL A 504 -3.33 -12.85 15.58
N ASN A 505 -4.02 -13.42 16.56
CA ASN A 505 -5.21 -14.24 16.38
C ASN A 505 -6.31 -13.72 17.30
N TYR A 506 -7.39 -13.21 16.75
CA TYR A 506 -8.59 -12.86 17.49
C TYR A 506 -9.74 -13.73 17.03
N GLN A 507 -10.38 -14.41 17.98
CA GLN A 507 -11.55 -15.25 17.72
C GLN A 507 -12.52 -15.19 18.89
N LEU A 508 -13.77 -14.83 18.63
CA LEU A 508 -14.88 -14.89 19.59
C LEU A 508 -14.64 -14.20 20.95
N GLY A 509 -13.83 -13.14 20.98
CA GLY A 509 -13.50 -12.38 22.21
C GLY A 509 -12.22 -12.81 22.90
N VAL A 510 -11.51 -13.82 22.37
CA VAL A 510 -10.17 -14.21 22.82
C VAL A 510 -9.16 -13.61 21.85
N LEU A 511 -8.16 -12.91 22.40
CA LEU A 511 -7.01 -12.40 21.64
C LEU A 511 -5.77 -13.20 22.02
N GLU A 512 -5.12 -13.78 21.05
CA GLU A 512 -3.82 -14.41 21.16
C GLU A 512 -2.79 -13.61 20.36
N VAL A 513 -1.63 -13.40 20.96
CA VAL A 513 -0.48 -12.79 20.29
C VAL A 513 0.76 -13.64 20.51
N GLU A 514 1.59 -13.75 19.48
CA GLU A 514 2.92 -14.33 19.56
C GLU A 514 3.94 -13.24 19.25
N ILE A 515 4.79 -12.93 20.23
CA ILE A 515 5.79 -11.87 20.16
C ILE A 515 7.16 -12.53 19.98
N PRO A 516 7.97 -12.09 19.00
CA PRO A 516 9.29 -12.67 18.78
C PRO A 516 10.25 -12.35 19.94
N GLU A 517 11.34 -13.11 20.04
CA GLU A 517 12.39 -12.87 21.03
C GLU A 517 13.06 -11.50 20.87
N GLY A 518 13.59 -10.95 21.96
CA GLY A 518 14.35 -9.69 21.94
C GLY A 518 13.51 -8.41 21.81
N THR A 519 12.20 -8.47 22.06
CA THR A 519 11.30 -7.30 22.10
C THR A 519 10.19 -7.47 23.15
N THR A 520 9.49 -6.37 23.48
CA THR A 520 8.27 -6.37 24.30
C THR A 520 7.15 -5.63 23.57
N ALA A 521 5.91 -5.94 23.94
CA ALA A 521 4.73 -5.26 23.40
C ALA A 521 3.96 -4.47 24.46
N ARG A 522 3.38 -3.35 24.01
CA ARG A 522 2.24 -2.72 24.65
C ARG A 522 0.99 -3.16 23.90
N VAL A 523 0.10 -3.87 24.60
CA VAL A 523 -1.13 -4.41 24.03
C VAL A 523 -2.31 -3.53 24.44
N LEU A 524 -3.02 -2.98 23.46
CA LEU A 524 -4.24 -2.19 23.65
C LEU A 524 -5.43 -2.98 23.11
N ILE A 525 -6.31 -3.43 23.99
CA ILE A 525 -7.48 -4.25 23.62
C ILE A 525 -8.73 -3.36 23.68
N PRO A 526 -9.36 -3.00 22.54
CA PRO A 526 -10.58 -2.20 22.56
C PRO A 526 -11.69 -2.86 23.38
N TYR A 527 -12.43 -2.07 24.16
CA TYR A 527 -13.49 -2.58 25.03
C TYR A 527 -14.55 -3.41 24.31
N LYS A 528 -14.82 -3.08 23.05
CA LYS A 528 -15.75 -3.85 22.21
C LYS A 528 -15.29 -5.30 21.97
N LEU A 529 -13.98 -5.58 21.97
CA LEU A 529 -13.45 -6.94 21.84
C LEU A 529 -13.60 -7.73 23.14
N ALA A 530 -13.67 -7.04 24.28
CA ALA A 530 -13.79 -7.66 25.60
C ALA A 530 -15.22 -8.14 25.95
N LYS A 531 -16.21 -7.95 25.06
CA LYS A 531 -17.64 -8.23 25.22
C LYS A 531 -18.26 -7.54 26.46
N PRO A 532 -19.24 -6.63 26.31
CA PRO A 532 -19.59 -5.61 27.32
C PRO A 532 -20.39 -6.09 28.55
N GLN A 533 -20.34 -7.36 28.92
CA GLN A 533 -21.30 -7.91 29.89
C GLN A 533 -21.02 -7.50 31.35
N GLN A 534 -19.83 -6.98 31.68
CA GLN A 534 -19.48 -6.34 32.97
C GLN A 534 -18.22 -5.47 32.84
N PHE A 535 -18.26 -4.24 33.37
CA PHE A 535 -17.11 -3.32 33.39
C PHE A 535 -16.67 -2.99 34.82
N PRO A 536 -15.35 -3.04 35.15
CA PRO A 536 -14.26 -3.53 34.31
C PRO A 536 -14.34 -5.06 34.11
N PRO A 537 -14.02 -5.58 32.91
CA PRO A 537 -14.02 -7.03 32.68
C PRO A 537 -12.89 -7.68 33.48
N HIS A 538 -13.09 -8.93 33.90
CA HIS A 538 -12.00 -9.72 34.48
C HIS A 538 -11.08 -10.17 33.35
N LEU A 539 -9.95 -9.49 33.22
CA LEU A 539 -8.87 -9.86 32.31
C LEU A 539 -8.15 -11.10 32.84
N PHE A 540 -7.97 -12.09 31.97
CA PHE A 540 -7.09 -13.22 32.20
C PHE A 540 -5.98 -13.21 31.15
N ILE A 541 -4.72 -13.30 31.58
CA ILE A 541 -3.56 -13.50 30.71
C ILE A 541 -3.01 -14.90 30.99
N ASN A 542 -2.96 -15.75 29.96
CA ASN A 542 -2.53 -17.15 30.09
C ASN A 542 -3.26 -17.90 31.22
N GLY A 543 -4.57 -17.62 31.37
CA GLY A 543 -5.43 -18.23 32.40
C GLY A 543 -5.27 -17.66 33.82
N ARG A 544 -4.38 -16.69 34.04
CA ARG A 544 -4.20 -16.01 35.34
C ARG A 544 -4.94 -14.68 35.34
N LYS A 545 -5.66 -14.40 36.43
CA LYS A 545 -6.42 -13.16 36.57
C LYS A 545 -5.47 -11.99 36.77
N GLU A 546 -5.62 -10.95 35.97
CA GLU A 546 -4.80 -9.75 35.99
C GLU A 546 -5.64 -8.49 36.26
N THR A 547 -4.99 -7.42 36.69
CA THR A 547 -5.66 -6.13 36.88
C THR A 547 -5.74 -5.38 35.56
N ALA A 548 -6.96 -5.15 35.07
CA ALA A 548 -7.17 -4.36 33.86
C ALA A 548 -6.91 -2.87 34.12
N LYS A 549 -5.97 -2.28 33.38
CA LYS A 549 -5.81 -0.81 33.28
C LYS A 549 -6.63 -0.30 32.10
N ALA A 550 -7.21 0.88 32.25
CA ALA A 550 -8.10 1.50 31.28
C ALA A 550 -7.47 2.78 30.71
N GLU A 551 -7.41 2.90 29.38
CA GLU A 551 -6.98 4.12 28.70
C GLU A 551 -7.76 4.27 27.39
N SER A 552 -8.43 5.42 27.21
CA SER A 552 -9.03 5.82 25.93
C SER A 552 -9.92 4.76 25.25
N GLY A 553 -10.75 4.03 26.01
CA GLY A 553 -11.63 3.00 25.45
C GLY A 553 -10.98 1.62 25.24
N CYS A 554 -9.76 1.44 25.75
CA CYS A 554 -8.99 0.21 25.67
C CYS A 554 -8.58 -0.31 27.05
N ILE A 555 -8.39 -1.62 27.13
CA ILE A 555 -7.67 -2.29 28.21
C ILE A 555 -6.19 -2.28 27.82
N VAL A 556 -5.33 -1.86 28.75
CA VAL A 556 -3.90 -1.71 28.52
C VAL A 556 -3.13 -2.77 29.28
N VAL A 557 -2.26 -3.48 28.58
CA VAL A 557 -1.24 -4.34 29.17
C VAL A 557 0.12 -3.87 28.64
N ASP A 558 0.90 -3.29 29.53
CA ASP A 558 2.26 -2.84 29.23
C ASP A 558 3.27 -3.98 29.46
N GLU A 559 4.35 -3.99 28.69
CA GLU A 559 5.49 -4.92 28.84
C GLU A 559 5.13 -6.41 28.72
N VAL A 560 4.29 -6.76 27.74
CA VAL A 560 4.07 -8.16 27.37
C VAL A 560 5.35 -8.68 26.72
N GLY A 561 5.97 -9.70 27.33
CA GLY A 561 7.23 -10.28 26.89
C GLY A 561 7.10 -11.20 25.66
N PRO A 562 8.22 -11.77 25.19
CA PRO A 562 8.25 -12.68 24.06
C PRO A 562 7.48 -13.98 24.32
N GLY A 563 7.15 -14.67 23.23
CA GLY A 563 6.35 -15.88 23.22
C GLY A 563 4.86 -15.61 23.11
N LYS A 564 4.08 -16.67 23.36
CA LYS A 564 2.63 -16.67 23.22
C LYS A 564 1.93 -16.14 24.47
N SER A 565 1.04 -15.18 24.27
CA SER A 565 0.15 -14.63 25.30
C SER A 565 -1.30 -14.69 24.85
N VAL A 566 -2.17 -15.22 25.71
CA VAL A 566 -3.62 -15.33 25.47
C VAL A 566 -4.36 -14.42 26.45
N PHE A 567 -5.13 -13.48 25.89
CA PHE A 567 -6.00 -12.54 26.60
C PHE A 567 -7.46 -12.99 26.45
N ASP A 568 -8.11 -13.26 27.59
CA ASP A 568 -9.51 -13.69 27.68
C ASP A 568 -10.26 -12.80 28.68
N PHE A 569 -11.55 -12.58 28.41
CA PHE A 569 -12.45 -11.77 29.21
C PHE A 569 -13.61 -12.63 29.69
N ARG A 570 -13.58 -12.98 30.98
CA ARG A 570 -14.60 -13.84 31.58
C ARG A 570 -15.61 -13.03 32.39
N PRO A 571 -16.91 -13.35 32.33
CA PRO A 571 -17.89 -12.75 33.23
C PRO A 571 -17.52 -13.07 34.69
N GLY A 572 -17.74 -12.12 35.60
CA GLY A 572 -17.56 -12.35 37.03
C GLY A 572 -18.52 -13.44 37.47
N GLN A 573 -18.01 -14.47 38.17
CA GLN A 573 -18.88 -15.43 38.84
C GLN A 573 -19.79 -14.63 39.78
N LYS A 574 -21.11 -14.65 39.53
CA LYS A 574 -22.09 -14.21 40.51
C LYS A 574 -21.83 -15.03 41.77
N LYS A 575 -21.39 -14.40 42.86
CA LYS A 575 -21.38 -15.04 44.17
C LYS A 575 -22.79 -15.53 44.42
N SER A 576 -23.01 -16.84 44.49
CA SER A 576 -24.26 -17.37 45.02
C SER A 576 -24.25 -17.04 46.52
N THR A 577 -24.94 -15.97 46.91
CA THR A 577 -25.33 -15.79 48.30
C THR A 577 -26.28 -16.94 48.64
N ARG A 578 -25.77 -17.90 49.42
CA ARG A 578 -26.60 -18.85 50.15
C ARG A 578 -27.12 -18.19 51.42
#